data_AF-A0A2K1K5T5-F1
#
_entry.id   AF-A0A2K1K5T5-F1
#
_cell.length_a   1.000
_cell.length_b   1.000
_cell.length_c   1.000
_cell.angle_alpha   90.00
_cell.angle_beta   90.00
_cell.angle_gamma   90.00
#
_symmetry.space_group_name_H-M   'P 1'
#
loop_
_entity.id
_entity.type
_entity.pdbx_description
1 polymer ?
#
loop_
_entity_poly.entity_id
_entity_poly.type
_entity_poly.pdbx_seq_one_letter_code
_entity_poly.pdbx_strand_id
1 'polypeptide(L)' 'MTMCLFDVDVYSFAMICSKILSKEDSFDDIHEIKRILKRIKKNERPKLPSNCNDLNELIQEFWRLNPLYRP' A
#
# COMPACT_ATOMS: atom_id res chain seq x y z
N MET A 1 1.13 14.38 17.74
CA MET A 1 1.45 14.53 16.30
C MET A 1 0.18 14.18 15.55
N THR A 2 -0.45 15.17 14.93
CA THR A 2 -1.77 14.99 14.29
C THR A 2 -1.56 14.28 12.96
N MET A 3 -2.21 13.13 12.79
CA MET A 3 -2.23 12.41 11.51
C MET A 3 -2.91 13.30 10.48
N CYS A 4 -2.24 13.61 9.38
CA CYS A 4 -2.84 14.39 8.31
C CYS A 4 -3.71 13.47 7.46
N LEU A 5 -4.89 13.93 7.03
CA LEU A 5 -5.75 13.15 6.14
C LEU A 5 -5.03 12.79 4.83
N PHE A 6 -4.17 13.70 4.33
CA PHE A 6 -3.35 13.48 3.14
C PHE A 6 -2.45 12.24 3.25
N ASP A 7 -1.87 11.96 4.41
CA ASP A 7 -0.98 10.79 4.60
C ASP A 7 -1.75 9.46 4.41
N VAL A 8 -3.05 9.46 4.72
CA VAL A 8 -3.95 8.31 4.57
C VAL A 8 -4.37 8.15 3.09
N ASP A 9 -4.56 9.27 2.40
CA ASP A 9 -4.84 9.28 0.96
C ASP A 9 -3.64 8.79 0.15
N VAL A 10 -2.41 9.18 0.53
CA VAL A 10 -1.16 8.69 -0.09
C VAL A 10 -1.06 7.16 0.01
N TYR A 11 -1.42 6.59 1.16
CA TYR A 11 -1.46 5.14 1.32
C TYR A 11 -2.51 4.49 0.41
N SER A 12 -3.70 5.08 0.34
CA SER A 12 -4.79 4.57 -0.51
C SER A 12 -4.43 4.66 -2.00
N PHE A 13 -3.75 5.73 -2.40
CA PHE A 13 -3.21 5.91 -3.73
C PHE A 13 -2.19 4.82 -4.09
N ALA A 14 -1.28 4.47 -3.18
CA ALA A 14 -0.34 3.37 -3.38
C ALA A 14 -1.04 2.03 -3.68
N MET A 15 -2.12 1.73 -2.95
CA MET A 15 -2.94 0.53 -3.17
C MET A 15 -3.62 0.54 -4.55
N ILE A 16 -4.13 1.71 -4.98
CA ILE A 16 -4.71 1.89 -6.31
C ILE A 16 -3.63 1.70 -7.39
N CYS A 17 -2.45 2.30 -7.25
CA CYS A 17 -1.33 2.11 -8.18
C CYS A 17 -0.95 0.63 -8.29
N SER A 18 -0.83 -0.07 -7.17
CA SER A 18 -0.55 -1.50 -7.17
C SER A 18 -1.61 -2.28 -7.96
N LYS A 19 -2.90 -2.00 -7.76
CA LYS A 19 -4.00 -2.64 -8.51
C LYS A 19 -3.95 -2.33 -10.00
N ILE A 20 -3.65 -1.08 -10.39
CA ILE A 20 -3.53 -0.69 -11.80
C ILE A 20 -2.39 -1.46 -12.48
N LEU A 21 -1.25 -1.58 -11.79
CA LEU A 21 -0.06 -2.22 -12.33
C LEU A 21 -0.18 -3.76 -12.39
N SER A 22 -0.70 -4.39 -11.34
CA SER A 22 -0.86 -5.85 -11.29
C SER A 22 -2.11 -6.33 -12.04
N LYS A 23 -3.12 -5.47 -12.20
CA LYS A 23 -4.50 -5.83 -12.61
C LYS A 23 -5.16 -6.84 -11.67
N GLU A 24 -4.67 -6.93 -10.43
CA GLU A 24 -5.16 -7.83 -9.39
C GLU A 24 -5.65 -7.02 -8.18
N ASP A 25 -6.66 -7.53 -7.49
CA ASP A 25 -7.12 -6.93 -6.24
C ASP A 25 -6.15 -7.26 -5.10
N SER A 26 -5.82 -6.24 -4.30
CA SER A 26 -4.96 -6.43 -3.14
C SER A 26 -5.71 -7.18 -2.05
N PHE A 27 -5.12 -8.28 -1.54
CA PHE A 27 -5.70 -9.11 -0.49
C PHE A 27 -7.07 -9.72 -0.87
N ASP A 28 -7.26 -10.05 -2.16
CA ASP A 28 -8.47 -10.71 -2.69
C ASP A 28 -8.82 -12.02 -1.99
N ASP A 29 -7.82 -12.70 -1.41
CA ASP A 29 -7.96 -13.92 -0.62
C ASP A 29 -8.61 -13.71 0.77
N ILE A 30 -8.83 -12.45 1.20
CA ILE A 30 -9.29 -12.12 2.55
C ILE A 30 -10.54 -11.26 2.54
N HIS A 31 -11.57 -11.77 3.22
CA HIS A 31 -12.85 -11.07 3.34
C HIS A 31 -13.00 -10.32 4.68
N GLU A 32 -12.15 -10.61 5.67
CA GLU A 32 -12.20 -10.00 7.00
C GLU A 32 -11.17 -8.88 7.16
N ILE A 33 -11.65 -7.64 7.37
CA ILE A 33 -10.82 -6.44 7.57
C ILE A 33 -9.77 -6.65 8.67
N LYS A 34 -10.12 -7.33 9.77
CA LYS A 34 -9.18 -7.61 10.87
C LYS A 34 -7.98 -8.46 10.43
N ARG A 35 -8.16 -9.37 9.47
CA ARG A 35 -7.08 -10.19 8.91
C ARG A 35 -6.19 -9.38 7.99
N ILE A 36 -6.77 -8.52 7.14
CA ILE A 36 -6.01 -7.57 6.30
C ILE A 36 -5.12 -6.69 7.17
N LEU A 37 -5.68 -6.10 8.24
CA LEU A 37 -4.92 -5.27 9.18
C LEU A 37 -3.77 -6.01 9.85
N LYS A 38 -3.93 -7.30 10.19
CA LYS A 38 -2.85 -8.13 10.75
C LYS A 38 -1.71 -8.33 9.75
N ARG A 39 -2.01 -8.55 8.47
CA ARG A 39 -1.00 -8.69 7.41
C ARG A 39 -0.26 -7.38 7.14
N ILE A 40 -0.98 -6.27 7.04
CA ILE A 40 -0.38 -4.94 6.90
C ILE A 40 0.59 -4.62 8.03
N LYS A 41 0.20 -4.93 9.29
CA LYS A 41 1.06 -4.76 10.49
C LYS A 41 2.31 -5.66 10.48
N LYS A 42 2.29 -6.76 9.73
CA LYS A 42 3.46 -7.63 9.49
C LYS A 42 4.31 -7.17 8.29
N ASN A 43 4.07 -5.96 7.77
CA ASN A 43 4.68 -5.43 6.56
C ASN A 43 4.39 -6.23 5.28
N GLU A 44 3.33 -7.04 5.26
CA GLU A 44 2.87 -7.64 4.00
C GLU A 44 2.30 -6.55 3.09
N ARG A 45 2.68 -6.59 1.81
CA ARG A 45 2.25 -5.66 0.77
C ARG A 45 1.95 -6.43 -0.52
N PRO A 46 1.05 -5.92 -1.38
CA PRO A 46 0.85 -6.45 -2.73
C PRO A 46 2.15 -6.61 -3.50
N LYS A 47 2.22 -7.63 -4.36
CA LYS A 47 3.35 -7.81 -5.27
C LYS A 47 3.24 -6.80 -6.41
N LEU A 48 4.35 -6.11 -6.69
CA LEU A 48 4.45 -5.20 -7.82
C LEU A 48 5.15 -5.88 -8.99
N PRO A 49 4.77 -5.56 -10.25
CA PRO A 49 5.39 -6.16 -11.41
C PRO A 49 6.82 -5.63 -11.61
N SER A 50 7.73 -6.45 -12.12
CA SER A 50 9.16 -6.12 -12.28
C SER A 50 9.49 -5.18 -13.44
N ASN A 51 8.49 -4.72 -14.20
CA ASN A 51 8.67 -3.93 -15.42
C ASN A 51 8.71 -2.41 -15.19
N CYS A 52 8.50 -1.93 -13.95
CA CYS A 52 8.42 -0.50 -13.63
C CYS A 52 9.12 -0.18 -12.29
N ASN A 53 10.44 -0.37 -12.22
CA ASN A 53 11.21 -0.23 -10.97
C ASN A 53 11.09 1.14 -10.31
N ASP A 54 11.26 2.23 -11.06
CA ASP A 54 11.20 3.59 -10.51
C ASP A 54 9.84 3.88 -9.85
N LEU A 55 8.75 3.43 -10.48
CA LEU A 55 7.40 3.59 -9.94
C LEU A 55 7.17 2.66 -8.73
N ASN A 56 7.77 1.46 -8.74
CA ASN A 56 7.65 0.52 -7.63
C ASN A 56 8.32 1.06 -6.36
N GLU A 57 9.48 1.70 -6.49
CA GLU A 57 10.16 2.35 -5.36
C GLU A 57 9.26 3.43 -4.75
N LEU A 58 8.65 4.27 -5.58
CA LEU A 58 7.73 5.31 -5.13
C LEU A 58 6.48 4.75 -4.43
N ILE A 59 5.83 3.74 -5.02
CA ILE A 59 4.69 3.04 -4.40
C ILE A 59 5.10 2.45 -3.05
N GLN A 60 6.33 1.93 -2.95
CA GLN A 60 6.85 1.35 -1.72
C GLN A 60 7.02 2.36 -0.59
N GLU A 61 7.33 3.61 -0.92
CA GLU A 61 7.40 4.71 0.05
C GLU A 61 6.01 5.14 0.51
N PHE A 62 5.05 5.23 -0.41
CA PHE A 62 3.70 5.71 -0.13
C PHE A 62 2.93 4.82 0.85
N TRP A 63 3.16 3.50 0.86
CA TRP A 63 2.47 2.58 1.77
C TRP A 63 3.28 2.19 3.03
N ARG A 64 4.21 3.04 3.47
CA ARG A 64 4.93 2.86 4.74
C ARG A 64 3.94 2.82 5.91
N LEU A 65 4.22 1.98 6.92
CA LEU A 65 3.28 1.78 8.03
C LEU A 65 3.12 3.04 8.88
N ASN A 66 4.22 3.74 9.15
CA ASN A 66 4.19 5.04 9.82
C ASN A 66 3.86 6.14 8.79
N PRO A 67 2.74 6.88 8.96
CA PRO A 67 2.34 7.95 8.05
C PRO A 67 3.39 9.07 7.94
N LEU A 68 4.17 9.33 8.98
CA LEU A 68 5.21 10.39 8.98
C LEU A 68 6.38 10.13 8.03
N TYR A 69 6.50 8.89 7.55
CA TYR A 69 7.54 8.52 6.60
C TYR A 69 7.02 8.41 5.17
N ARG A 70 5.73 8.69 4.96
CA ARG A 70 5.15 8.80 3.62
C ARG A 70 5.50 10.20 3.09
N PRO A 71 5.84 10.33 1.79
CA PRO A 71 5.92 11.61 1.11
C PRO A 71 4.60 12.38 1.19
#